data_AF-A0A9D6HKE9-F1
#
_entry.id   AF-A0A9D6HKE9-F1
#
_cell.length_a   1.000
_cell.length_b   1.000
_cell.length_c   1.000
_cell.angle_alpha   90.00
_cell.angle_beta   90.00
_cell.angle_gamma   90.00
#
_symmetry.space_group_name_H-M   'P 1'
#
loop_
_entity.id
_entity.type
_entity.pdbx_description
1 polymer ?
#
loop_
_entity_poly.entity_id
_entity_poly.type
_entity_poly.pdbx_seq_one_letter_code
_entity_poly.pdbx_strand_id
1 'polypeptide(L)'
;MRVVVALLCLLQLGLATPVFAQAPSRVPDEAGTARTPFVRNLDGYQFPALAQTIARMQNIAHAMRLRDYCADRRVPDEFVRVQLERFSLITGRPESCASLLDY
;
A
#
# COMPACT_ATOMS: atom_id res chain seq x y z
N MET A 1 6.76 14.87 -44.21
CA MET A 1 6.23 14.20 -42.99
C MET A 1 7.19 13.18 -42.38
N ARG A 2 7.83 12.29 -43.15
CA ARG A 2 8.76 11.26 -42.59
C ARG A 2 9.96 11.82 -41.81
N VAL A 3 10.54 12.94 -42.27
CA VAL A 3 11.70 13.58 -41.62
C VAL A 3 11.32 14.28 -40.31
N VAL A 4 10.11 14.84 -40.23
CA VAL A 4 9.60 15.54 -39.02
C VAL A 4 9.30 14.53 -37.91
N VAL A 5 8.75 13.37 -38.26
CA VAL A 5 8.50 12.26 -37.31
C VAL A 5 9.82 11.71 -36.76
N ALA A 6 10.86 11.60 -37.60
CA ALA A 6 12.18 11.14 -37.15
C ALA A 6 12.84 12.12 -36.17
N LEU A 7 12.70 13.43 -36.39
CA LEU A 7 13.25 14.47 -35.51
C LEU A 7 12.55 14.52 -34.14
N LEU A 8 11.22 14.30 -34.12
CA LEU A 8 10.41 14.24 -32.89
C LEU A 8 10.73 13.00 -32.03
N CYS A 9 11.03 11.85 -32.64
CA CYS A 9 11.46 10.65 -31.89
C CYS A 9 12.83 10.85 -31.23
N LEU A 10 13.78 11.49 -31.90
CA LEU A 10 15.13 11.72 -31.34
C LEU A 10 15.12 12.68 -30.14
N LEU A 11 14.16 13.61 -30.08
CA LEU A 11 14.02 14.56 -28.96
C LEU A 11 13.52 13.91 -27.65
N GLN A 12 12.81 12.77 -27.74
CA GLN A 12 12.21 12.09 -26.57
C GLN A 12 13.15 11.11 -25.88
N LEU A 13 14.24 10.68 -26.53
CA LEU A 13 15.22 9.76 -25.92
C LEU A 13 16.27 10.46 -25.03
N GLY A 14 16.33 11.80 -25.02
CA GLY A 14 17.37 12.57 -24.32
C GLY A 14 17.13 12.89 -22.84
N LEU A 15 15.99 12.51 -22.24
CA LEU A 15 15.60 12.94 -20.89
C LEU A 15 15.41 11.81 -19.87
N ALA A 16 15.72 10.57 -20.21
CA ALA A 16 15.65 9.45 -19.27
C ALA A 16 17.05 9.06 -18.80
N THR A 17 17.61 9.78 -17.83
CA THR A 17 18.64 9.22 -16.95
C THR A 17 17.95 8.56 -15.76
N PRO A 18 17.78 7.23 -15.72
CA PRO A 18 17.45 6.57 -14.47
C PRO A 18 18.68 6.67 -13.56
N VAL A 19 18.70 7.64 -12.65
CA VAL A 19 19.64 7.62 -11.52
C VAL A 19 19.15 6.54 -10.55
N PHE A 20 19.53 5.30 -10.81
CA PHE A 20 19.46 4.21 -9.85
C PHE A 20 20.84 3.57 -9.74
N ALA A 21 21.69 4.17 -8.89
CA ALA A 21 22.84 3.50 -8.33
C ALA A 21 23.21 4.15 -6.99
N GLN A 22 22.37 3.95 -5.97
CA GLN A 22 22.84 4.05 -4.61
C GLN A 22 23.54 2.72 -4.31
N ALA A 23 24.86 2.74 -4.21
CA ALA A 23 25.62 1.59 -3.75
C ALA A 23 25.06 1.15 -2.39
N PRO A 24 24.81 -0.15 -2.15
CA PRO A 24 24.45 -0.60 -0.83
C PRO A 24 25.63 -0.33 0.09
N SER A 25 25.49 0.65 1.00
CA SER A 25 26.32 0.71 2.19
C SER A 25 26.05 -0.57 2.96
N ARG A 26 26.96 -1.55 2.84
CA ARG A 26 26.97 -2.74 3.70
C ARG A 26 27.23 -2.24 5.12
N VAL A 27 26.15 -2.04 5.86
CA VAL A 27 26.19 -2.05 7.32
C VAL A 27 26.61 -3.47 7.72
N PRO A 28 27.53 -3.66 8.68
CA PRO A 28 27.87 -4.99 9.17
C PRO A 28 26.58 -5.72 9.59
N ASP A 29 26.44 -6.95 9.12
CA ASP A 29 25.32 -7.82 9.47
C ASP A 29 25.51 -8.25 10.93
N GLU A 30 24.95 -7.49 11.87
CA GLU A 30 24.79 -7.95 13.25
C GLU A 30 23.71 -9.04 13.24
N ALA A 31 24.19 -10.27 13.23
CA ALA A 31 23.38 -11.45 13.46
C ALA A 31 22.62 -11.32 14.79
N GLY A 32 21.29 -11.28 14.72
CA GLY A 32 20.43 -11.52 15.87
C GLY A 32 19.64 -10.33 16.42
N THR A 33 18.88 -9.64 15.57
CA THR A 33 17.66 -8.96 16.02
C THR A 33 16.54 -9.30 15.06
N ALA A 34 15.40 -9.75 15.59
CA ALA A 34 14.17 -9.87 14.83
C ALA A 34 13.96 -8.53 14.12
N ARG A 35 14.05 -8.54 12.79
CA ARG A 35 13.97 -7.35 11.95
C ARG A 35 12.62 -6.69 12.28
N THR A 36 12.64 -5.62 13.07
CA THR A 36 11.44 -4.88 13.39
C THR A 36 10.81 -4.49 12.06
N PRO A 37 9.51 -4.73 11.86
CA PRO A 37 8.84 -4.32 10.63
C PRO A 37 9.20 -2.86 10.37
N PHE A 38 9.58 -2.52 9.14
CA PHE A 38 9.81 -1.12 8.79
C PHE A 38 8.48 -0.38 8.91
N VAL A 39 8.23 0.21 10.08
CA VAL A 39 7.07 1.06 10.33
C VAL A 39 7.45 2.45 9.85
N ARG A 40 6.85 2.89 8.73
CA ARG A 40 7.03 4.24 8.22
C ARG A 40 6.25 5.20 9.12
N ASN A 41 6.95 5.96 9.96
CA ASN A 41 6.34 7.06 10.72
C ASN A 41 5.91 8.18 9.76
N LEU A 42 4.65 8.62 9.84
CA LEU A 42 4.05 9.68 9.02
C LEU A 42 3.58 10.89 9.86
N ASP A 43 4.00 11.01 11.12
CA ASP A 43 3.51 12.01 12.08
C ASP A 43 3.84 13.47 11.67
N GLY A 44 4.70 13.66 10.66
CA GLY A 44 5.01 14.96 10.04
C GLY A 44 4.52 15.12 8.59
N TYR A 45 3.70 14.20 8.07
CA TYR A 45 3.21 14.30 6.69
C TYR A 45 2.24 15.47 6.55
N GLN A 46 2.57 16.40 5.64
CA GLN A 46 1.86 17.67 5.47
C GLN A 46 0.38 17.52 5.06
N PHE A 47 -0.02 16.36 4.54
CA PHE A 47 -1.37 16.12 4.01
C PHE A 47 -2.03 14.87 4.61
N PRO A 48 -2.43 14.89 5.89
CA PRO A 48 -2.98 13.71 6.56
C PRO A 48 -4.24 13.15 5.89
N ALA A 49 -5.08 14.00 5.30
CA ALA A 49 -6.26 13.57 4.55
C ALA A 49 -5.89 12.72 3.31
N LEU A 50 -4.87 13.14 2.55
CA LEU A 50 -4.41 12.39 1.38
C LEU A 50 -3.81 11.04 1.78
N ALA A 51 -3.03 11.01 2.88
CA ALA A 51 -2.49 9.77 3.41
C ALA A 51 -3.60 8.78 3.79
N GLN A 52 -4.68 9.26 4.43
CA GLN A 52 -5.85 8.44 4.74
C GLN A 52 -6.55 7.91 3.49
N THR A 53 -6.74 8.75 2.46
CA THR A 53 -7.33 8.33 1.19
C THR A 53 -6.50 7.24 0.52
N ILE A 54 -5.18 7.42 0.44
CA ILE A 54 -4.28 6.42 -0.15
C ILE A 54 -4.32 5.12 0.64
N ALA A 55 -4.27 5.18 1.97
CA ALA A 55 -4.38 3.99 2.81
C ALA A 55 -5.71 3.26 2.59
N ARG A 56 -6.83 3.97 2.43
CA ARG A 56 -8.13 3.38 2.09
C ARG A 56 -8.08 2.67 0.73
N MET A 57 -7.55 3.34 -0.29
CA MET A 57 -7.42 2.79 -1.65
C MET A 57 -6.51 1.57 -1.71
N GLN A 58 -5.42 1.55 -0.95
CA GLN A 58 -4.51 0.41 -0.87
C GLN A 58 -5.16 -0.83 -0.23
N ASN A 59 -6.12 -0.61 0.67
CA ASN A 59 -6.80 -1.66 1.40
C ASN A 59 -8.18 -2.04 0.81
N ILE A 60 -8.63 -1.38 -0.25
CA ILE A 60 -10.00 -1.52 -0.76
C ILE A 60 -10.32 -2.96 -1.19
N ALA A 61 -9.38 -3.65 -1.83
CA ALA A 61 -9.58 -5.04 -2.25
C ALA A 61 -9.67 -6.00 -1.05
N HIS A 62 -8.94 -5.71 0.04
CA HIS A 62 -9.04 -6.47 1.28
C HIS A 62 -10.41 -6.24 1.94
N ALA A 63 -10.84 -4.98 2.00
CA ALA A 63 -12.15 -4.61 2.53
C ALA A 63 -13.29 -5.28 1.74
N MET A 64 -13.24 -5.27 0.40
CA MET A 64 -14.22 -5.97 -0.45
C MET A 64 -14.31 -7.46 -0.14
N ARG A 65 -13.18 -8.17 0.01
CA ARG A 65 -13.20 -9.59 0.39
C ARG A 65 -13.84 -9.83 1.74
N LEU A 66 -13.57 -8.97 2.73
CA LEU A 66 -14.17 -9.11 4.06
C LEU A 66 -15.68 -8.81 4.02
N ARG A 67 -16.15 -7.93 3.13
CA ARG A 67 -17.59 -7.73 2.89
C ARG A 67 -18.27 -9.00 2.39
N ASP A 68 -17.62 -9.74 1.48
CA ASP A 68 -18.15 -11.01 0.99
C ASP A 68 -18.31 -12.01 2.14
N TYR A 69 -17.32 -12.09 3.03
CA TYR A 69 -17.42 -12.95 4.23
C TYR A 69 -18.52 -12.50 5.19
N CYS A 70 -18.67 -11.18 5.41
CA CYS A 70 -19.75 -10.64 6.24
C CYS A 70 -21.15 -10.91 5.64
N ALA A 71 -21.27 -11.03 4.32
CA ALA A 71 -22.54 -11.27 3.64
C ALA A 71 -22.89 -12.77 3.55
N ASP A 72 -21.89 -13.66 3.56
CA ASP A 72 -22.10 -15.09 3.43
C ASP A 72 -22.36 -15.78 4.79
N ARG A 73 -23.61 -16.18 5.01
CA ARG A 73 -24.05 -16.91 6.22
C ARG A 73 -23.39 -18.28 6.41
N ARG A 74 -22.71 -18.80 5.40
CA ARG A 74 -21.96 -20.06 5.49
C ARG A 74 -20.61 -19.86 6.18
N VAL A 75 -20.13 -18.62 6.24
CA VAL A 75 -18.87 -18.27 6.91
C VAL A 75 -19.15 -18.10 8.41
N PRO A 76 -18.42 -18.79 9.30
CA PRO A 76 -18.62 -18.65 10.74
C PRO A 76 -18.31 -17.24 11.25
N ASP A 77 -19.15 -16.71 12.14
CA ASP A 77 -18.98 -15.37 12.73
C ASP A 77 -17.61 -15.19 13.39
N GLU A 78 -17.11 -16.23 14.07
CA GLU A 78 -15.80 -16.21 14.72
C GLU A 78 -14.65 -16.03 13.72
N PHE A 79 -14.76 -16.63 12.54
CA PHE A 79 -13.79 -16.43 11.47
C PHE A 79 -13.80 -14.97 11.00
N VAL A 80 -14.99 -14.42 10.76
CA VAL A 80 -15.14 -13.02 10.34
C VAL A 80 -14.55 -12.08 11.40
N ARG A 81 -14.83 -12.33 12.68
CA ARG A 81 -14.30 -11.56 13.81
C ARG A 81 -12.77 -11.51 13.82
N VAL A 82 -12.11 -12.66 13.66
CA VAL A 82 -10.64 -12.74 13.62
C VAL A 82 -10.06 -12.00 12.41
N GLN A 83 -10.71 -12.06 11.25
CA GLN A 83 -10.23 -11.32 10.07
C GLN A 83 -10.39 -9.81 10.24
N LEU A 84 -11.52 -9.35 10.79
CA LEU A 84 -11.76 -7.94 11.10
C LEU A 84 -10.76 -7.41 12.13
N GLU A 85 -10.42 -8.20 13.15
CA GLU A 85 -9.40 -7.85 14.14
C GLU A 85 -8.03 -7.66 13.49
N ARG A 86 -7.63 -8.59 12.61
CA ARG A 86 -6.38 -8.46 11.84
C ARG A 86 -6.39 -7.24 10.92
N PHE A 87 -7.50 -6.99 10.25
CA PHE A 87 -7.64 -5.83 9.37
C PHE A 87 -7.61 -4.50 10.15
N SER A 88 -8.12 -4.50 11.37
CA SER A 88 -8.04 -3.35 12.29
C SER A 88 -6.58 -3.02 12.65
N LEU A 89 -5.74 -4.03 12.83
CA LEU A 89 -4.31 -3.84 13.06
C LEU A 89 -3.58 -3.26 11.84
N ILE A 90 -3.98 -3.66 10.63
CA ILE A 90 -3.39 -3.16 9.37
C ILE A 90 -3.77 -1.69 9.14
N THR A 91 -5.02 -1.35 9.39
CA THR A 91 -5.58 -0.02 9.08
C THR A 91 -5.43 0.98 10.22
N GLY A 92 -5.08 0.51 11.42
CA GLY A 92 -4.94 1.34 12.62
C GLY A 92 -6.28 1.89 13.15
N ARG A 93 -7.41 1.28 12.79
CA ARG A 93 -8.76 1.67 13.22
C ARG A 93 -9.58 0.42 13.54
N PRO A 94 -10.54 0.47 14.48
CA PRO A 94 -11.51 -0.61 14.66
C PRO A 94 -12.35 -0.82 13.39
N GLU A 95 -12.29 -2.03 12.83
CA GLU A 95 -13.04 -2.44 11.65
C GLU A 95 -14.17 -3.41 12.01
N SER A 96 -15.30 -3.26 11.32
CA SER A 96 -16.53 -4.04 11.50
C SER A 96 -17.19 -4.28 10.13
N CYS A 97 -18.11 -5.24 10.02
CA CYS A 97 -18.85 -5.45 8.77
C CYS A 97 -19.54 -4.18 8.24
N ALA A 98 -19.93 -3.26 9.14
CA ALA A 98 -20.52 -1.97 8.77
C ALA A 98 -19.48 -0.98 8.22
N SER A 99 -18.32 -0.83 8.89
CA SER A 99 -17.28 0.14 8.46
C SER A 99 -16.67 -0.22 7.10
N LEU A 100 -16.69 -1.51 6.73
CA LEU A 100 -16.24 -1.95 5.42
C LEU A 100 -17.08 -1.38 4.26
N LEU A 101 -18.32 -0.95 4.49
CA LEU A 101 -19.18 -0.35 3.46
C LEU A 101 -18.69 1.04 3.03
N ASP A 102 -17.88 1.70 3.85
CA ASP A 102 -17.38 3.05 3.59
C ASP A 102 -16.08 3.04 2.76
N TYR A 103 -15.45 1.87 2.56
CA TYR A 103 -14.21 1.71 1.80
C TYR A 103 -14.41 1.85 0.31
#